data_AF-X1HYN4-F1
#
_entry.id   AF-X1HYN4-F1
#
_cell.length_a   1.000
_cell.length_b   1.000
_cell.length_c   1.000
_cell.angle_alpha   90.00
_cell.angle_beta   90.00
_cell.angle_gamma   90.00
#
_symmetry.space_group_name_H-M   'P 1'
#
loop_
_entity.id
_entity.type
_entity.pdbx_description
1 polymer ?
#
loop_
_entity_poly.entity_id
_entity_poly.type
_entity_poly.pdbx_seq_one_letter_code
_entity_poly.pdbx_strand_id
1 'polypeptide(L)'
;LHCVNSGGEHSIGLRKKGSTDDVKTKMEGGHIWAIIGVDENRKFQYFVADIPDQDIYLVGYTATGVVFFDNAYELPGVGTGWTDVDLSAQCPNAIGIICEGTTETPNPYNKIRNKDSTDDFWWSPYYHAWAIIGCNGSQVIEAQQKENCHIYAVGYVTEGAVFKINADVKTLTEIDTWEDIDCSAEAPSSVMLFFIRAGALNAGAHGMRKNGDTEDIYGSDDGGTGIFVPCDSGHIVEGKAHKSSYKSFYLIGYATWAGA
;
A
#
# COMPACT_ATOMS: atom_id res chain seq x y z
N LEU A 1 2.66 -4.91 -7.45
CA LEU A 1 4.09 -5.06 -7.77
C LEU A 1 4.82 -5.35 -6.47
N HIS A 2 5.87 -6.19 -6.49
CA HIS A 2 6.88 -6.17 -5.44
C HIS A 2 8.07 -5.37 -5.95
N CYS A 3 8.51 -4.39 -5.18
CA CYS A 3 9.75 -3.68 -5.40
C CYS A 3 10.72 -4.16 -4.33
N VAL A 4 11.85 -4.74 -4.75
CA VAL A 4 12.86 -5.32 -3.87
C VAL A 4 14.16 -4.58 -4.07
N ASN A 5 14.85 -4.28 -2.97
CA ASN A 5 16.16 -3.65 -2.95
C ASN A 5 17.10 -4.47 -2.05
N SER A 6 18.11 -5.13 -2.61
CA SER A 6 19.11 -5.90 -1.84
C SER A 6 20.29 -5.06 -1.34
N GLY A 7 20.39 -3.80 -1.80
CA GLY A 7 21.51 -2.90 -1.55
C GLY A 7 21.24 -1.87 -0.46
N GLY A 8 21.88 -0.71 -0.60
CA GLY A 8 21.70 0.45 0.29
C GLY A 8 20.46 1.26 -0.07
N GLU A 9 20.45 2.55 0.27
CA GLU A 9 19.37 3.45 -0.16
C GLU A 9 19.52 3.84 -1.63
N HIS A 10 18.57 3.42 -2.48
CA HIS A 10 18.57 3.72 -3.91
C HIS A 10 17.25 4.32 -4.33
N SER A 11 17.26 5.31 -5.23
CA SER A 11 16.04 5.92 -5.74
C SER A 11 15.21 4.94 -6.57
N ILE A 12 13.90 4.97 -6.37
CA ILE A 12 12.92 4.24 -7.15
C ILE A 12 11.77 5.18 -7.54
N GLY A 13 11.19 4.98 -8.71
CA GLY A 13 9.97 5.67 -9.12
C GLY A 13 9.15 4.80 -10.04
N LEU A 14 7.82 4.89 -9.92
CA LEU A 14 6.86 4.18 -10.75
C LEU A 14 5.84 5.19 -11.27
N ARG A 15 5.46 5.10 -12.54
CA ARG A 15 4.40 5.95 -13.09
C ARG A 15 3.68 5.30 -14.26
N LYS A 16 2.44 5.70 -14.49
CA LYS A 16 1.72 5.35 -15.72
C LYS A 16 2.50 5.85 -16.93
N LYS A 17 2.59 5.04 -17.99
CA LYS A 17 3.32 5.47 -19.19
C LYS A 17 2.61 6.65 -19.85
N GLY A 18 3.37 7.72 -20.11
CA GLY A 18 2.84 8.99 -20.62
C GLY A 18 2.64 10.06 -19.54
N SER A 19 2.70 9.68 -18.26
CA SER A 19 2.72 10.61 -17.13
C SER A 19 3.92 11.55 -17.21
N THR A 20 3.71 12.81 -16.79
CA THR A 20 4.75 13.82 -16.57
C THR A 20 5.33 13.79 -15.17
N ASP A 21 4.78 12.97 -14.26
CA ASP A 21 5.24 12.90 -12.87
C ASP A 21 6.70 12.44 -12.79
N ASP A 22 7.47 13.07 -11.92
CA ASP A 22 8.89 12.75 -11.70
C ASP A 22 9.20 12.36 -10.25
N VAL A 23 8.25 11.67 -9.62
CA VAL A 23 8.37 11.22 -8.23
C VAL A 23 9.39 10.07 -8.15
N LYS A 24 10.57 10.37 -7.60
CA LYS A 24 11.72 9.45 -7.49
C LYS A 24 12.44 9.60 -6.16
N THR A 25 11.80 9.20 -5.06
CA THR A 25 12.47 9.17 -3.75
C THR A 25 13.21 7.85 -3.54
N LYS A 26 13.90 7.74 -2.41
CA LYS A 26 14.68 6.55 -2.05
C LYS A 26 13.78 5.37 -1.71
N MET A 27 14.35 4.19 -1.77
CA MET A 27 13.88 2.99 -1.11
C MET A 27 15.09 2.43 -0.34
N GLU A 28 14.89 2.06 0.92
CA GLU A 28 15.91 1.37 1.70
C GLU A 28 16.13 -0.06 1.18
N GLY A 29 17.21 -0.72 1.59
CA GLY A 29 17.36 -2.17 1.42
C GLY A 29 16.19 -2.91 2.07
N GLY A 30 15.39 -3.59 1.25
CA GLY A 30 14.22 -4.34 1.68
C GLY A 30 13.14 -4.48 0.62
N HIS A 31 11.88 -4.36 1.04
CA HIS A 31 10.75 -4.77 0.22
C HIS A 31 9.52 -3.87 0.45
N ILE A 32 8.91 -3.39 -0.64
CA ILE A 32 7.64 -2.66 -0.62
C ILE A 32 6.69 -3.18 -1.70
N TRP A 33 5.38 -3.02 -1.48
CA TRP A 33 4.38 -3.21 -2.51
C TRP A 33 4.07 -1.89 -3.20
N ALA A 34 3.81 -1.98 -4.50
CA ALA A 34 3.36 -0.86 -5.29
C ALA A 34 2.19 -1.23 -6.20
N ILE A 35 1.36 -0.25 -6.49
CA ILE A 35 0.24 -0.33 -7.43
C ILE A 35 0.25 0.92 -8.31
N ILE A 36 0.24 0.74 -9.63
CA ILE A 36 0.36 1.85 -10.57
C ILE A 36 -0.46 1.59 -11.83
N GLY A 37 -0.90 2.68 -12.47
CA GLY A 37 -1.64 2.62 -13.72
C GLY A 37 -0.78 2.23 -14.92
N VAL A 38 -1.45 1.78 -15.97
CA VAL A 38 -0.85 1.46 -17.27
C VAL A 38 -1.50 2.24 -18.39
N ASP A 39 -0.78 2.48 -19.48
CA ASP A 39 -1.34 3.05 -20.71
C ASP A 39 -2.27 2.05 -21.45
N GLU A 40 -2.84 2.47 -22.57
CA GLU A 40 -3.70 1.63 -23.44
C GLU A 40 -2.99 0.35 -23.94
N ASN A 41 -1.66 0.34 -23.93
CA ASN A 41 -0.82 -0.78 -24.35
C ASN A 41 -0.37 -1.64 -23.15
N ARG A 42 -0.97 -1.44 -21.98
CA ARG A 42 -0.66 -2.13 -20.72
C ARG A 42 0.79 -1.95 -20.27
N LYS A 43 1.32 -0.74 -20.42
CA LYS A 43 2.69 -0.39 -20.00
C LYS A 43 2.68 0.68 -18.90
N PHE A 44 3.57 0.51 -17.93
CA PHE A 44 3.99 1.55 -17.00
C PHE A 44 5.48 1.86 -17.23
N GLN A 45 5.98 2.90 -16.58
CA GLN A 45 7.40 3.24 -16.56
C GLN A 45 7.93 3.12 -15.14
N TYR A 46 9.19 2.74 -15.03
CA TYR A 46 9.90 2.70 -13.76
C TYR A 46 11.27 3.36 -13.90
N PHE A 47 11.77 3.84 -12.76
CA PHE A 47 13.14 4.29 -12.57
C PHE A 47 13.76 3.47 -11.44
N VAL A 48 14.94 2.92 -11.68
CA VAL A 48 15.78 2.27 -10.67
C VAL A 48 17.17 2.91 -10.77
N ALA A 49 17.69 3.41 -9.65
CA ALA A 49 18.97 4.09 -9.61
C ALA A 49 20.15 3.10 -9.66
N ASP A 50 19.95 1.87 -9.18
CA ASP A 50 21.00 0.85 -9.15
C ASP A 50 20.43 -0.53 -9.54
N ILE A 51 20.67 -0.91 -10.80
CA ILE A 51 20.12 -2.11 -11.42
C ILE A 51 20.53 -3.43 -10.74
N PRO A 52 21.78 -3.65 -10.27
CA PRO A 52 22.14 -4.90 -9.62
C PRO A 52 21.39 -5.18 -8.31
N ASP A 53 20.87 -4.15 -7.63
CA ASP A 53 20.24 -4.29 -6.33
C ASP A 53 18.72 -4.09 -6.35
N GLN A 54 18.15 -3.50 -7.40
CA GLN A 54 16.72 -3.17 -7.46
C GLN A 54 15.96 -3.99 -8.51
N ASP A 55 15.02 -4.80 -8.04
CA ASP A 55 14.11 -5.59 -8.87
C ASP A 55 12.65 -5.12 -8.71
N ILE A 56 11.87 -5.22 -9.80
CA ILE A 56 10.43 -4.96 -9.80
C ILE A 56 9.71 -6.19 -10.38
N TYR A 57 8.90 -6.84 -9.56
CA TYR A 57 8.12 -8.02 -9.91
C TYR A 57 6.63 -7.68 -10.12
N LEU A 58 6.05 -8.20 -11.20
CA LEU A 58 4.62 -8.15 -11.43
C LEU A 58 3.93 -9.34 -10.76
N VAL A 59 3.13 -9.06 -9.72
CA VAL A 59 2.46 -10.08 -8.91
C VAL A 59 0.93 -10.05 -8.95
N GLY A 60 0.37 -9.09 -9.67
CA GLY A 60 -1.07 -8.96 -9.81
C GLY A 60 -1.45 -7.76 -10.65
N TYR A 61 -2.73 -7.68 -10.97
CA TYR A 61 -3.33 -6.57 -11.70
C TYR A 61 -4.75 -6.33 -11.20
N THR A 62 -5.25 -5.11 -11.34
CA THR A 62 -6.65 -4.77 -11.10
C THR A 62 -7.48 -5.07 -12.34
N ALA A 63 -8.74 -5.45 -12.16
CA ALA A 63 -9.70 -5.60 -13.24
C ALA A 63 -10.47 -4.27 -13.47
N THR A 64 -11.77 -4.33 -13.71
CA THR A 64 -12.66 -3.17 -13.72
C THR A 64 -12.78 -2.53 -12.33
N GLY A 65 -13.40 -1.36 -12.28
CA GLY A 65 -13.68 -0.68 -11.02
C GLY A 65 -12.49 0.11 -10.45
N VAL A 66 -11.37 0.22 -11.17
CA VAL A 66 -10.22 1.04 -10.75
C VAL A 66 -9.87 2.05 -11.83
N VAL A 67 -9.61 3.28 -11.42
CA VAL A 67 -9.18 4.38 -12.29
C VAL A 67 -7.83 4.87 -11.82
N PHE A 68 -6.85 4.91 -12.73
CA PHE A 68 -5.54 5.53 -12.47
C PHE A 68 -5.41 6.84 -13.23
N PHE A 69 -4.90 7.86 -12.55
CA PHE A 69 -4.65 9.15 -13.18
C PHE A 69 -3.49 9.07 -14.18
N ASP A 70 -3.48 10.01 -15.12
CA ASP A 70 -2.30 10.21 -15.98
C ASP A 70 -1.16 10.86 -15.19
N ASN A 71 -1.50 11.81 -14.33
CA ASN A 71 -0.59 12.42 -13.37
C ASN A 71 -1.22 12.38 -11.98
N ALA A 72 -0.41 12.10 -10.97
CA ALA A 72 -0.83 12.01 -9.59
C ALA A 72 -1.35 13.37 -9.08
N TYR A 73 -2.35 13.31 -8.22
CA TYR A 73 -2.92 14.49 -7.57
C TYR A 73 -2.38 14.60 -6.14
N GLU A 74 -1.57 15.62 -5.87
CA GLU A 74 -1.07 15.88 -4.52
C GLU A 74 -2.21 16.33 -3.60
N LEU A 75 -2.32 15.72 -2.42
CA LEU A 75 -3.37 16.03 -1.46
C LEU A 75 -3.11 17.42 -0.85
N PRO A 76 -4.02 18.40 -1.02
CA PRO A 76 -3.80 19.75 -0.55
C PRO A 76 -4.03 19.89 0.95
N GLY A 77 -3.27 20.79 1.59
CA GLY A 77 -3.60 21.29 2.94
C GLY A 77 -3.43 20.29 4.08
N VAL A 78 -2.78 19.16 3.84
CA VAL A 78 -2.47 18.18 4.89
C VAL A 78 -1.34 18.72 5.77
N GLY A 79 -1.51 18.67 7.09
CA GLY A 79 -0.51 19.07 8.07
C GLY A 79 -0.29 17.99 9.13
N THR A 80 0.29 18.37 10.26
CA THR A 80 0.63 17.43 11.35
C THR A 80 -0.58 16.94 12.16
N GLY A 81 -1.77 17.48 11.91
CA GLY A 81 -3.04 17.05 12.50
C GLY A 81 -3.94 16.35 11.47
N TRP A 82 -4.86 15.50 11.96
CA TRP A 82 -5.84 14.82 11.09
C TRP A 82 -6.67 15.87 10.38
N THR A 83 -6.60 15.85 9.05
CA THR A 83 -7.27 16.80 8.19
C THR A 83 -8.16 16.03 7.22
N ASP A 84 -9.41 16.46 7.12
CA ASP A 84 -10.34 15.95 6.12
C ASP A 84 -9.87 16.40 4.73
N VAL A 85 -9.68 15.44 3.84
CA VAL A 85 -9.32 15.69 2.44
C VAL A 85 -10.50 15.26 1.57
N ASP A 86 -11.20 16.25 1.02
CA ASP A 86 -12.29 16.02 0.06
C ASP A 86 -11.69 15.74 -1.32
N LEU A 87 -11.91 14.52 -1.81
CA LEU A 87 -11.47 14.07 -3.12
C LEU A 87 -12.64 13.84 -4.08
N SER A 88 -13.85 14.32 -3.77
CA SER A 88 -15.05 14.09 -4.59
C SER A 88 -14.92 14.61 -6.03
N ALA A 89 -14.17 15.70 -6.23
CA ALA A 89 -13.92 16.26 -7.55
C ALA A 89 -12.89 15.45 -8.37
N GLN A 90 -11.85 14.92 -7.73
CA GLN A 90 -10.77 14.17 -8.38
C GLN A 90 -11.08 12.68 -8.51
N CYS A 91 -11.80 12.12 -7.54
CA CYS A 91 -12.09 10.70 -7.38
C CYS A 91 -13.62 10.48 -7.31
N PRO A 92 -14.41 10.87 -8.34
CA PRO A 92 -15.86 10.77 -8.30
C PRO A 92 -16.31 9.31 -8.15
N ASN A 93 -17.29 9.08 -7.27
CA ASN A 93 -17.81 7.75 -6.92
C ASN A 93 -16.77 6.80 -6.32
N ALA A 94 -15.65 7.31 -5.81
CA ALA A 94 -14.69 6.46 -5.15
C ALA A 94 -15.28 5.81 -3.89
N ILE A 95 -14.92 4.54 -3.69
CA ILE A 95 -15.07 3.78 -2.44
C ILE A 95 -13.72 3.58 -1.75
N GLY A 96 -12.62 3.77 -2.47
CA GLY A 96 -11.27 3.80 -1.92
C GLY A 96 -10.30 4.59 -2.78
N ILE A 97 -9.24 5.09 -2.16
CA ILE A 97 -8.22 5.94 -2.75
C ILE A 97 -6.90 5.18 -2.76
N ILE A 98 -6.21 5.20 -3.90
CA ILE A 98 -4.88 4.63 -4.06
C ILE A 98 -3.89 5.79 -3.90
N CYS A 99 -3.06 5.71 -2.86
CA CYS A 99 -2.12 6.75 -2.48
C CYS A 99 -0.68 6.30 -2.71
N GLU A 100 0.17 7.23 -3.12
CA GLU A 100 1.62 7.17 -3.09
C GLU A 100 2.12 8.18 -2.05
N GLY A 101 3.00 7.73 -1.17
CA GLY A 101 3.53 8.56 -0.10
C GLY A 101 5.03 8.65 -0.23
N THR A 102 5.55 9.87 -0.28
CA THR A 102 6.98 10.12 -0.44
C THR A 102 7.51 11.10 0.57
N THR A 103 8.79 10.95 0.90
CA THR A 103 9.45 11.74 1.93
C THR A 103 10.92 11.91 1.58
N GLU A 104 11.51 13.05 1.95
CA GLU A 104 12.92 13.33 1.66
C GLU A 104 13.85 13.13 2.87
N THR A 105 13.29 12.87 4.05
CA THR A 105 14.04 12.76 5.30
C THR A 105 13.72 11.47 6.04
N PRO A 106 14.69 10.87 6.75
CA PRO A 106 14.43 9.78 7.70
C PRO A 106 13.46 10.19 8.81
N ASN A 107 12.65 9.25 9.30
CA ASN A 107 11.58 9.49 10.28
C ASN A 107 10.45 10.48 9.90
N PRO A 108 9.90 10.38 8.67
CA PRO A 108 8.71 11.11 8.26
C PRO A 108 7.45 10.29 8.55
N TYR A 109 6.29 10.94 8.60
CA TYR A 109 5.01 10.23 8.62
C TYR A 109 4.06 10.83 7.59
N ASN A 110 3.40 9.93 6.85
CA ASN A 110 2.26 10.19 5.98
C ASN A 110 1.16 9.25 6.43
N LYS A 111 0.23 9.71 7.26
CA LYS A 111 -0.88 8.87 7.70
C LYS A 111 -2.09 9.12 6.83
N ILE A 112 -2.79 8.04 6.49
CA ILE A 112 -4.10 8.09 5.82
C ILE A 112 -5.04 7.11 6.50
N ARG A 113 -6.32 7.47 6.60
CA ARG A 113 -7.38 6.59 7.08
C ARG A 113 -8.73 6.99 6.48
N ASN A 114 -9.71 6.11 6.62
CA ASN A 114 -11.10 6.47 6.32
C ASN A 114 -11.54 7.61 7.27
N LYS A 115 -12.31 8.59 6.76
CA LYS A 115 -12.81 9.76 7.52
C LYS A 115 -13.49 9.40 8.85
N ASP A 116 -14.15 8.25 8.90
CA ASP A 116 -14.92 7.79 10.06
C ASP A 116 -14.14 6.81 10.94
N SER A 117 -12.85 6.59 10.63
CA SER A 117 -11.98 5.67 11.35
C SER A 117 -11.50 6.23 12.68
N THR A 118 -11.44 5.36 13.69
CA THR A 118 -10.77 5.64 14.96
C THR A 118 -9.34 5.12 15.00
N ASP A 119 -8.89 4.45 13.94
CA ASP A 119 -7.54 3.89 13.90
C ASP A 119 -6.49 4.98 13.94
N ASP A 120 -5.41 4.72 14.69
CA ASP A 120 -4.20 5.55 14.73
C ASP A 120 -2.97 4.73 14.31
N PHE A 121 -3.16 3.76 13.42
CA PHE A 121 -2.02 3.07 12.82
C PHE A 121 -1.29 3.96 11.82
N TRP A 122 0.00 3.70 11.66
CA TRP A 122 0.92 4.55 10.93
C TRP A 122 1.19 3.93 9.57
N TRP A 123 0.54 4.42 8.52
CA TRP A 123 1.22 4.44 7.23
C TRP A 123 2.34 5.48 7.38
N SER A 124 3.58 5.10 7.09
CA SER A 124 4.74 5.95 7.41
C SER A 124 5.83 5.52 6.45
N PRO A 125 5.75 5.88 5.17
CA PRO A 125 6.79 5.53 4.22
C PRO A 125 8.12 6.04 4.77
N TYR A 126 9.14 5.17 4.92
CA TYR A 126 10.47 5.65 5.29
C TYR A 126 10.95 6.70 4.27
N TYR A 127 10.72 6.40 3.00
CA TYR A 127 11.01 7.23 1.83
C TYR A 127 9.94 7.17 0.74
N HIS A 128 9.41 5.98 0.48
CA HIS A 128 8.47 5.73 -0.61
C HIS A 128 7.60 4.51 -0.28
N ALA A 129 6.27 4.66 -0.34
CA ALA A 129 5.35 3.53 -0.25
C ALA A 129 4.05 3.83 -0.99
N TRP A 130 3.28 2.77 -1.27
CA TRP A 130 1.90 2.89 -1.73
C TRP A 130 0.95 2.34 -0.67
N ALA A 131 -0.27 2.84 -0.68
CA ALA A 131 -1.37 2.31 0.12
C ALA A 131 -2.69 2.45 -0.64
N ILE A 132 -3.67 1.69 -0.21
CA ILE A 132 -5.06 1.87 -0.60
C ILE A 132 -5.87 2.12 0.66
N ILE A 133 -6.85 3.01 0.66
CA ILE A 133 -7.66 3.26 1.86
C ILE A 133 -9.10 3.55 1.48
N GLY A 134 -10.07 3.14 2.31
CA GLY A 134 -11.47 3.50 2.10
C GLY A 134 -11.70 5.00 2.29
N CYS A 135 -12.63 5.55 1.53
CA CYS A 135 -13.22 6.87 1.79
C CYS A 135 -14.68 6.72 2.27
N ASN A 136 -15.25 7.79 2.82
CA ASN A 136 -16.66 7.77 3.18
C ASN A 136 -17.56 8.03 1.95
N GLY A 137 -18.89 8.08 2.17
CA GLY A 137 -19.87 8.30 1.09
C GLY A 137 -19.72 9.63 0.33
N SER A 138 -18.97 10.60 0.88
CA SER A 138 -18.65 11.88 0.25
C SER A 138 -17.24 11.92 -0.35
N GLN A 139 -16.58 10.76 -0.49
CA GLN A 139 -15.20 10.64 -1.01
C GLN A 139 -14.17 11.42 -0.18
N VAL A 140 -14.39 11.52 1.13
CA VAL A 140 -13.47 12.15 2.08
C VAL A 140 -12.64 11.07 2.78
N ILE A 141 -11.34 11.32 2.90
CA ILE A 141 -10.41 10.58 3.77
C ILE A 141 -9.86 11.53 4.84
N GLU A 142 -9.23 10.99 5.88
CA GLU A 142 -8.40 11.77 6.78
C GLU A 142 -6.93 11.50 6.48
N ALA A 143 -6.13 12.56 6.48
CA ALA A 143 -4.68 12.48 6.29
C ALA A 143 -3.90 13.31 7.33
N GLN A 144 -2.67 12.89 7.60
CA GLN A 144 -1.64 13.68 8.30
C GLN A 144 -0.33 13.57 7.54
N GLN A 145 0.43 14.66 7.50
CA GLN A 145 1.78 14.65 6.95
C GLN A 145 2.69 15.55 7.77
N LYS A 146 3.94 15.13 7.90
CA LYS A 146 5.01 15.98 8.43
C LYS A 146 5.54 16.90 7.32
N GLU A 147 6.30 17.92 7.69
CA GLU A 147 7.03 18.76 6.73
C GLU A 147 7.92 17.91 5.80
N ASN A 148 8.02 18.30 4.52
CA ASN A 148 8.77 17.59 3.46
C ASN A 148 8.31 16.14 3.21
N CYS A 149 7.04 15.88 3.49
CA CYS A 149 6.36 14.65 3.15
C CYS A 149 5.21 15.00 2.21
N HIS A 150 4.96 14.13 1.24
CA HIS A 150 3.94 14.30 0.24
C HIS A 150 3.07 13.05 0.17
N ILE A 151 1.77 13.28 0.00
CA ILE A 151 0.81 12.23 -0.31
C ILE A 151 0.19 12.60 -1.65
N TYR A 152 0.20 11.64 -2.57
CA TYR A 152 -0.41 11.77 -3.88
C TYR A 152 -1.50 10.72 -4.04
N ALA A 153 -2.68 11.12 -4.51
CA ALA A 153 -3.65 10.19 -5.06
C ALA A 153 -3.18 9.81 -6.47
N VAL A 154 -2.87 8.54 -6.69
CA VAL A 154 -2.43 8.01 -8.01
C VAL A 154 -3.57 7.30 -8.74
N GLY A 155 -4.64 6.99 -8.02
CA GLY A 155 -5.85 6.39 -8.56
C GLY A 155 -6.91 6.20 -7.49
N TYR A 156 -8.02 5.59 -7.87
CA TYR A 156 -9.14 5.31 -6.97
C TYR A 156 -9.92 4.10 -7.43
N VAL A 157 -10.62 3.47 -6.48
CA VAL A 157 -11.51 2.33 -6.68
C VAL A 157 -12.94 2.81 -6.62
N THR A 158 -13.77 2.34 -7.54
CA THR A 158 -15.20 2.69 -7.70
C THR A 158 -16.13 1.52 -7.39
N GLU A 159 -15.66 0.28 -7.59
CA GLU A 159 -16.40 -0.96 -7.32
C GLU A 159 -15.45 -2.16 -7.18
N GLY A 160 -15.98 -3.35 -6.90
CA GLY A 160 -15.17 -4.58 -6.82
C GLY A 160 -14.26 -4.66 -5.60
N ALA A 161 -14.52 -3.85 -4.57
CA ALA A 161 -13.81 -3.90 -3.30
C ALA A 161 -14.71 -3.53 -2.13
N VAL A 162 -14.29 -3.95 -0.94
CA VAL A 162 -14.89 -3.58 0.34
C VAL A 162 -13.79 -2.98 1.20
N PHE A 163 -14.01 -1.74 1.66
CA PHE A 163 -13.11 -1.07 2.59
C PHE A 163 -13.74 -1.00 3.97
N LYS A 164 -12.92 -1.24 4.99
CA LYS A 164 -13.35 -1.17 6.38
C LYS A 164 -13.17 0.27 6.89
N ILE A 165 -14.05 0.68 7.80
CA ILE A 165 -13.88 1.95 8.52
C ILE A 165 -12.71 1.81 9.50
N ASN A 166 -12.71 0.73 10.29
CA ASN A 166 -11.59 0.35 11.15
C ASN A 166 -11.00 -0.99 10.71
N ALA A 167 -9.69 -1.13 10.83
CA ALA A 167 -9.00 -2.34 10.43
C ALA A 167 -9.16 -3.48 11.45
N ASP A 168 -9.20 -4.70 10.94
CA ASP A 168 -9.07 -5.89 11.79
C ASP A 168 -7.59 -6.22 11.98
N VAL A 169 -7.17 -6.40 13.22
CA VAL A 169 -5.77 -6.70 13.53
C VAL A 169 -5.51 -8.21 13.39
N LYS A 170 -4.56 -8.58 12.54
CA LYS A 170 -4.06 -9.93 12.36
C LYS A 170 -2.64 -10.01 12.91
N THR A 171 -2.41 -10.86 13.90
CA THR A 171 -1.12 -10.94 14.62
C THR A 171 -0.56 -12.34 14.51
N LEU A 172 0.68 -12.46 14.02
CA LEU A 172 1.38 -13.74 13.95
C LEU A 172 1.71 -14.27 15.35
N THR A 173 1.83 -15.57 15.50
CA THR A 173 2.23 -16.22 16.75
C THR A 173 3.74 -16.20 16.92
N GLU A 174 4.47 -16.61 15.89
CA GLU A 174 5.93 -16.74 15.86
C GLU A 174 6.58 -15.66 14.98
N ILE A 175 7.89 -15.56 15.10
CA ILE A 175 8.74 -14.77 14.20
C ILE A 175 9.52 -15.71 13.28
N ASP A 176 10.02 -15.18 12.17
CA ASP A 176 10.88 -15.90 11.21
C ASP A 176 10.28 -17.15 10.57
N THR A 177 8.96 -17.30 10.67
CA THR A 177 8.21 -18.37 10.03
C THR A 177 7.06 -17.77 9.22
N TRP A 178 6.75 -18.43 8.11
CA TRP A 178 5.53 -18.15 7.35
C TRP A 178 4.38 -18.83 8.08
N GLU A 179 3.37 -18.05 8.46
CA GLU A 179 2.18 -18.56 9.15
C GLU A 179 0.91 -18.14 8.41
N ASP A 180 -0.08 -19.03 8.43
CA ASP A 180 -1.41 -18.77 7.90
C ASP A 180 -2.11 -17.64 8.68
N ILE A 181 -2.63 -16.67 7.93
CA ILE A 181 -3.51 -15.62 8.40
C ILE A 181 -4.89 -15.86 7.79
N ASP A 182 -5.79 -16.43 8.59
CA ASP A 182 -7.19 -16.64 8.21
C ASP A 182 -7.97 -15.32 8.28
N CYS A 183 -8.50 -14.90 7.12
CA CYS A 183 -9.38 -13.73 6.99
C CYS A 183 -10.80 -14.10 6.53
N SER A 184 -11.20 -15.37 6.64
CA SER A 184 -12.49 -15.87 6.15
C SER A 184 -13.69 -15.23 6.82
N ALA A 185 -13.59 -14.87 8.11
CA ALA A 185 -14.66 -14.19 8.83
C ALA A 185 -14.79 -12.72 8.41
N GLU A 186 -13.66 -12.04 8.18
CA GLU A 186 -13.62 -10.60 7.91
C GLU A 186 -13.74 -10.25 6.43
N ALA A 187 -13.41 -11.19 5.55
CA ALA A 187 -13.32 -11.04 4.10
C ALA A 187 -13.80 -12.30 3.33
N PRO A 188 -15.03 -12.79 3.55
CA PRO A 188 -15.57 -14.08 3.04
C PRO A 188 -15.79 -14.15 1.51
N SER A 189 -15.41 -13.12 0.78
CA SER A 189 -15.54 -13.05 -0.68
C SER A 189 -14.30 -12.44 -1.32
N SER A 190 -13.19 -12.43 -0.57
CA SER A 190 -11.94 -11.87 -1.03
C SER A 190 -11.30 -12.73 -2.10
N VAL A 191 -10.73 -12.04 -3.09
CA VAL A 191 -9.71 -12.61 -3.99
C VAL A 191 -8.35 -11.94 -3.81
N MET A 192 -8.34 -10.76 -3.19
CA MET A 192 -7.15 -10.03 -2.75
C MET A 192 -7.47 -9.33 -1.44
N LEU A 193 -6.54 -9.38 -0.50
CA LEU A 193 -6.63 -8.71 0.79
C LEU A 193 -5.74 -7.46 0.78
N PHE A 194 -6.23 -6.41 1.43
CA PHE A 194 -5.51 -5.15 1.61
C PHE A 194 -5.14 -5.00 3.08
N PHE A 195 -3.84 -4.97 3.37
CA PHE A 195 -3.36 -4.68 4.70
C PHE A 195 -2.58 -3.37 4.71
N ILE A 196 -2.50 -2.77 5.89
CA ILE A 196 -1.44 -1.82 6.22
C ILE A 196 -0.56 -2.49 7.27
N ARG A 197 0.75 -2.38 7.10
CA ARG A 197 1.68 -2.55 8.21
C ARG A 197 1.81 -1.21 8.93
N ALA A 198 1.49 -1.17 10.22
CA ALA A 198 1.82 0.02 11.00
C ALA A 198 3.34 0.09 11.20
N GLY A 199 3.97 1.14 10.68
CA GLY A 199 5.41 1.31 10.74
C GLY A 199 5.92 1.87 12.05
N ALA A 200 7.09 1.41 12.46
CA ALA A 200 8.01 2.18 13.28
C ALA A 200 9.43 1.99 12.74
N LEU A 201 10.33 2.92 13.05
CA LEU A 201 11.73 2.78 12.65
C LEU A 201 12.32 1.47 13.21
N ASN A 202 13.12 0.78 12.40
CA ASN A 202 13.66 -0.54 12.73
C ASN A 202 12.58 -1.60 12.97
N ALA A 203 11.45 -1.57 12.25
CA ALA A 203 10.41 -2.59 12.38
C ALA A 203 10.89 -3.99 11.95
N GLY A 204 12.01 -4.05 11.23
CA GLY A 204 12.63 -5.28 10.74
C GLY A 204 11.83 -5.90 9.60
N ALA A 205 12.37 -7.01 9.07
CA ALA A 205 11.84 -7.60 7.86
C ALA A 205 10.44 -8.20 8.06
N HIS A 206 9.61 -8.07 7.02
CA HIS A 206 8.28 -8.66 6.97
C HIS A 206 7.90 -9.01 5.53
N GLY A 207 6.91 -9.87 5.39
CA GLY A 207 6.40 -10.34 4.12
C GLY A 207 4.96 -10.82 4.24
N MET A 208 4.24 -10.79 3.13
CA MET A 208 2.97 -11.48 2.95
C MET A 208 2.92 -12.09 1.56
N ARG A 209 2.36 -13.29 1.45
CA ARG A 209 2.19 -14.01 0.18
C ARG A 209 0.89 -14.79 0.16
N LYS A 210 0.53 -15.27 -1.04
CA LYS A 210 -0.62 -16.17 -1.18
C LYS A 210 -0.37 -17.46 -0.42
N ASN A 211 -1.40 -17.99 0.24
CA ASN A 211 -1.28 -19.26 0.95
C ASN A 211 -0.80 -20.40 0.03
N GLY A 212 0.26 -21.09 0.46
CA GLY A 212 0.85 -22.21 -0.26
C GLY A 212 1.81 -21.81 -1.39
N ASP A 213 2.10 -20.52 -1.54
CA ASP A 213 3.11 -20.05 -2.48
C ASP A 213 4.53 -20.34 -1.96
N THR A 214 5.48 -20.44 -2.88
CA THR A 214 6.90 -20.67 -2.59
C THR A 214 7.73 -19.40 -2.59
N GLU A 215 7.11 -18.25 -2.90
CA GLU A 215 7.72 -16.93 -2.83
C GLU A 215 8.31 -16.68 -1.43
N ASP A 216 9.60 -16.36 -1.35
CA ASP A 216 10.28 -15.99 -0.11
C ASP A 216 10.77 -14.55 -0.19
N ILE A 217 9.87 -13.64 -0.56
CA ILE A 217 10.12 -12.20 -0.60
C ILE A 217 9.63 -11.58 0.71
N TYR A 218 10.60 -11.23 1.54
CA TYR A 218 10.38 -10.45 2.75
C TYR A 218 11.61 -9.55 2.95
N GLY A 219 11.38 -8.35 3.47
CA GLY A 219 12.44 -7.35 3.58
C GLY A 219 12.10 -6.31 4.62
N SER A 220 13.09 -5.54 5.05
CA SER A 220 12.81 -4.38 5.91
C SER A 220 11.97 -3.40 5.12
N ASP A 221 10.92 -2.88 5.75
CA ASP A 221 10.48 -1.53 5.48
C ASP A 221 10.65 -0.78 6.80
N ASP A 222 11.49 0.23 6.84
CA ASP A 222 11.57 1.09 8.03
C ASP A 222 10.39 2.07 8.04
N GLY A 223 9.19 1.53 8.09
CA GLY A 223 8.00 2.31 7.84
C GLY A 223 6.75 1.47 7.76
N GLY A 224 5.65 2.14 7.46
CA GLY A 224 4.37 1.50 7.20
C GLY A 224 4.14 1.47 5.70
N THR A 225 3.78 0.29 5.18
CA THR A 225 3.46 0.07 3.77
C THR A 225 2.06 -0.51 3.61
N GLY A 226 1.42 -0.20 2.48
CA GLY A 226 0.26 -0.94 2.04
C GLY A 226 0.70 -2.29 1.48
N ILE A 227 -0.06 -3.34 1.77
CA ILE A 227 0.20 -4.70 1.33
C ILE A 227 -1.03 -5.17 0.55
N PHE A 228 -0.81 -5.68 -0.65
CA PHE A 228 -1.87 -6.18 -1.53
C PHE A 228 -1.52 -7.59 -1.96
N VAL A 229 -2.25 -8.57 -1.42
CA VAL A 229 -1.89 -10.00 -1.55
C VAL A 229 -3.11 -10.83 -1.97
N PRO A 230 -3.01 -11.66 -3.02
CA PRO A 230 -4.09 -12.58 -3.36
C PRO A 230 -4.23 -13.64 -2.27
N CYS A 231 -5.45 -13.96 -1.89
CA CYS A 231 -5.73 -15.05 -0.96
C CYS A 231 -6.08 -16.36 -1.70
N ASP A 232 -6.09 -17.47 -0.98
CA ASP A 232 -6.64 -18.72 -1.49
C ASP A 232 -8.18 -18.76 -1.42
N SER A 233 -8.79 -19.90 -1.77
CA SER A 233 -10.24 -20.10 -1.69
C SER A 233 -10.79 -20.16 -0.27
N GLY A 234 -9.92 -20.28 0.74
CA GLY A 234 -10.27 -20.17 2.15
C GLY A 234 -10.13 -18.75 2.70
N HIS A 235 -9.76 -17.77 1.87
CA HIS A 235 -9.43 -16.40 2.28
C HIS A 235 -8.24 -16.33 3.23
N ILE A 236 -7.28 -17.24 3.04
CA ILE A 236 -6.05 -17.35 3.80
C ILE A 236 -4.90 -16.78 2.98
N VAL A 237 -4.00 -16.07 3.65
CA VAL A 237 -2.67 -15.64 3.17
C VAL A 237 -1.62 -16.08 4.17
N GLU A 238 -0.35 -16.10 3.78
CA GLU A 238 0.76 -16.33 4.72
C GLU A 238 1.44 -15.02 5.05
N GLY A 239 1.76 -14.79 6.32
CA GLY A 239 2.56 -13.65 6.78
C GLY A 239 3.84 -14.09 7.47
N LYS A 240 4.87 -13.25 7.43
CA LYS A 240 6.13 -13.43 8.15
C LYS A 240 6.61 -12.11 8.73
N ALA A 241 7.17 -12.14 9.94
CA ALA A 241 7.79 -11.00 10.59
C ALA A 241 9.06 -11.42 11.34
N HIS A 242 10.09 -10.58 11.33
CA HIS A 242 11.37 -10.86 12.00
C HIS A 242 11.39 -10.39 13.48
N LYS A 243 10.44 -9.53 13.87
CA LYS A 243 10.42 -8.91 15.21
C LYS A 243 9.07 -9.08 15.89
N SER A 244 9.11 -9.50 17.15
CA SER A 244 7.90 -9.77 17.94
C SER A 244 7.02 -8.53 18.16
N SER A 245 7.63 -7.34 18.23
CA SER A 245 6.92 -6.06 18.33
C SER A 245 6.22 -5.61 17.04
N TYR A 246 6.50 -6.27 15.90
CA TYR A 246 6.05 -5.84 14.56
C TYR A 246 5.47 -6.99 13.75
N LYS A 247 4.71 -7.84 14.42
CA LYS A 247 4.07 -9.03 13.85
C LYS A 247 2.57 -8.87 13.61
N SER A 248 2.05 -7.64 13.75
CA SER A 248 0.66 -7.29 13.54
C SER A 248 0.49 -6.57 12.21
N PHE A 249 -0.54 -6.97 11.46
CA PHE A 249 -0.97 -6.42 10.19
C PHE A 249 -2.43 -6.01 10.29
N TYR A 250 -2.80 -4.93 9.63
CA TYR A 250 -4.11 -4.30 9.78
C TYR A 250 -4.91 -4.50 8.51
N LEU A 251 -5.88 -5.40 8.51
CA LEU A 251 -6.75 -5.68 7.37
C LEU A 251 -7.72 -4.51 7.18
N ILE A 252 -7.47 -3.69 6.17
CA ILE A 252 -8.22 -2.46 5.88
C ILE A 252 -9.27 -2.63 4.78
N GLY A 253 -9.24 -3.75 4.07
CA GLY A 253 -10.21 -4.04 3.01
C GLY A 253 -9.83 -5.26 2.19
N TYR A 254 -10.61 -5.51 1.15
CA TYR A 254 -10.38 -6.60 0.22
C TYR A 254 -11.05 -6.34 -1.12
N ALA A 255 -10.48 -6.89 -2.20
CA ALA A 255 -11.13 -6.94 -3.50
C ALA A 255 -12.10 -8.12 -3.55
N THR A 256 -13.28 -7.88 -4.12
CA THR A 256 -14.21 -8.93 -4.53
C THR A 256 -14.07 -9.12 -6.04
N TRP A 257 -14.09 -10.36 -6.51
CA TRP A 257 -14.03 -10.60 -7.96
C TRP A 257 -15.29 -10.02 -8.63
N ALA A 258 -15.11 -9.04 -9.51
CA ALA A 258 -16.19 -8.40 -10.25
C ALA A 258 -16.54 -9.10 -11.59
N GLY A 259 -15.87 -10.22 -11.92
CA GLY A 259 -15.90 -10.77 -13.28
C GLY A 259 -14.86 -10.10 -14.19
N ALA A 260 -14.47 -10.79 -15.26
CA ALA A 260 -13.68 -10.27 -16.37
C ALA A 260 -14.48 -10.42 -17.66
#